data_AF-A0A7Y2GYG3-F1
#
_entry.id   AF-A0A7Y2GYG3-F1
#
_cell.length_a   1.000
_cell.length_b   1.000
_cell.length_c   1.000
_cell.angle_alpha   90.00
_cell.angle_beta   90.00
_cell.angle_gamma   90.00
#
_symmetry.space_group_name_H-M   'P 1'
#
loop_
_entity.id
_entity.type
_entity.pdbx_description
1 polymer ?
#
loop_
_entity_poly.entity_id
_entity_poly.type
_entity_poly.pdbx_seq_one_letter_code
_entity_poly.pdbx_strand_id
1 'polypeptide(L)' 'MTIREADPSDHEAIWRIFHEVVEAGDTFAFPPDTPRDKALDIW' A
#
# COMPACT_ATOMS: atom_id res chain seq x y z
N MET A 1 -7.37 -17.51 10.74
CA MET A 1 -7.10 -16.19 10.14
C MET A 1 -7.31 -15.17 11.23
N THR A 2 -6.28 -14.41 11.57
CA THR A 2 -6.33 -13.38 12.63
C THR A 2 -6.22 -12.02 11.96
N ILE A 3 -7.22 -11.16 12.15
CA ILE A 3 -7.20 -9.77 11.68
C ILE A 3 -6.79 -8.94 12.88
N ARG A 4 -5.74 -8.14 12.72
CA ARG A 4 -5.17 -7.25 13.76
C ARG A 4 -4.84 -5.90 13.13
N GLU A 5 -4.67 -4.90 13.99
CA GLU A 5 -4.13 -3.61 13.59
C GLU A 5 -2.71 -3.80 13.02
N ALA A 6 -2.41 -3.04 11.98
CA ALA A 6 -1.08 -3.01 11.38
C ALA A 6 -0.13 -2.25 12.30
N ASP A 7 1.11 -2.71 12.38
CA ASP A 7 2.18 -2.03 13.09
C ASP A 7 3.33 -1.70 12.12
N PRO A 8 4.32 -0.88 12.53
CA PRO A 8 5.40 -0.48 11.63
C PRO A 8 6.19 -1.62 10.98
N SER A 9 6.18 -2.82 11.56
CA SER A 9 6.79 -4.01 10.94
C SER A 9 6.05 -4.51 9.71
N ASP A 10 4.77 -4.16 9.54
CA ASP A 10 3.95 -4.54 8.39
C ASP A 10 4.11 -3.59 7.20
N HIS A 11 4.72 -2.41 7.39
CA HIS A 11 4.82 -1.36 6.38
C HIS A 11 5.49 -1.80 5.07
N GLU A 12 6.41 -2.77 5.11
CA GLU A 12 7.02 -3.32 3.89
C GLU A 12 6.03 -4.19 3.11
N ALA A 13 5.28 -5.05 3.82
CA ALA A 13 4.29 -5.92 3.19
C ALA A 13 3.12 -5.10 2.62
N ILE A 14 2.64 -4.11 3.37
CA ILE A 14 1.61 -3.16 2.94
C ILE A 14 2.05 -2.42 1.67
N TRP A 15 3.28 -1.88 1.66
CA TRP A 15 3.82 -1.18 0.49
C TRP A 15 3.85 -2.06 -0.75
N ARG A 16 4.30 -3.32 -0.62
CA ARG A 16 4.34 -4.25 -1.75
C ARG A 16 2.95 -4.49 -2.37
N ILE A 17 1.94 -4.70 -1.52
CA ILE A 17 0.56 -4.91 -1.97
C ILE A 17 0.05 -3.65 -2.68
N PHE A 18 0.24 -2.48 -2.07
CA PHE A 18 -0.20 -1.21 -2.66
C PHE A 18 0.46 -0.95 -4.01
N HIS A 19 1.79 -1.09 -4.09
CA HIS A 19 2.56 -0.85 -5.31
C HIS A 19 2.12 -1.76 -6.44
N GLU A 20 1.90 -3.06 -6.17
CA GLU A 20 1.44 -4.02 -7.18
C GLU A 20 0.08 -3.62 -7.78
N VAL A 21 -0.85 -3.16 -6.95
CA VAL A 21 -2.20 -2.75 -7.39
C VAL A 21 -2.17 -1.42 -8.14
N VAL A 22 -1.36 -0.47 -7.68
CA VAL A 22 -1.30 0.89 -8.25
C VAL A 22 -0.45 0.95 -9.52
N GLU A 23 0.53 0.07 -9.67
CA GLU A 23 1.31 -0.09 -10.91
C GLU A 23 0.43 -0.52 -12.09
N ALA A 24 -0.57 -1.39 -11.84
CA ALA A 24 -1.54 -1.77 -12.86
C ALA A 24 -2.41 -0.59 -13.34
N GLY A 25 -2.63 0.42 -12.48
CA GLY A 25 -3.30 1.67 -12.82
C GLY A 25 -4.78 1.53 -13.21
N ASP A 26 -5.40 0.39 -12.95
CA ASP A 26 -6.73 0.01 -13.43
C ASP A 26 -7.79 -0.11 -12.33
N THR A 27 -7.35 -0.28 -11.07
CA THR A 27 -8.22 -0.60 -9.93
C THR A 27 -8.48 0.62 -9.03
N PHE A 28 -7.48 1.48 -8.84
CA PHE A 28 -7.58 2.68 -8.00
C PHE A 28 -7.02 3.90 -8.71
N ALA A 29 -7.59 5.08 -8.45
CA ALA A 29 -7.15 6.36 -9.00
C ALA A 29 -5.91 6.91 -8.29
N PHE A 30 -4.88 6.08 -8.09
CA PHE A 30 -3.58 6.48 -7.59
C PHE A 30 -2.57 6.52 -8.75
N PRO A 31 -1.69 7.54 -8.80
CA PRO A 31 -0.56 7.52 -9.72
C PRO A 31 0.35 6.31 -9.48
N PRO A 32 0.83 5.61 -10.52
CA PRO A 32 1.81 4.51 -10.40
C PRO A 32 3.09 4.91 -9.65
N ASP A 33 3.44 6.19 -9.68
CA ASP A 33 4.60 6.79 -9.01
C ASP A 33 4.30 7.33 -7.60
N THR A 34 3.17 6.94 -7.00
CA THR A 34 2.82 7.34 -5.62
C THR A 34 3.93 6.95 -4.64
N PRO A 35 4.51 7.91 -3.88
CA PRO A 35 5.59 7.62 -2.94
C PRO A 35 5.13 6.71 -1.79
N ARG A 36 6.03 5.83 -1.32
CA ARG A 36 5.78 4.90 -0.21
C ARG A 36 5.21 5.57 1.04
N ASP A 37 5.77 6.70 1.44
CA ASP A 37 5.35 7.39 2.65
C ASP A 37 3.91 7.90 2.54
N LYS A 38 3.49 8.33 1.34
CA LYS A 38 2.10 8.74 1.06
C LYS A 38 1.15 7.55 1.02
N ALA A 39 1.62 6.40 0.53
CA ALA A 39 0.85 5.15 0.55
C ALA A 39 0.64 4.62 1.98
N LEU A 40 1.60 4.82 2.88
CA LEU A 40 1.49 4.43 4.28
C LEU A 40 0.65 5.43 5.10
N ASP A 41 0.65 6.71 4.74
CA ASP A 41 -0.21 7.73 5.39
C ASP A 41 -1.71 7.48 5.19
N ILE A 42 -2.10 6.80 4.11
CA ILE A 42 -3.51 6.52 3.75
C ILE A 42 -3.99 5.14 4.20
N TRP A 43 -3.08 4.28 4.66
CA TRP A 43 -3.36 2.93 5.12
C TRP A 43 -3.75 2.92 6.61
#